data_AF-A0AAR5P4U0-F1
#
_entry.id   AF-A0AAR5P4U0-F1
#
_cell.length_a   1.000
_cell.length_b   1.000
_cell.length_c   1.000
_cell.angle_alpha   90.00
_cell.angle_beta   90.00
_cell.angle_gamma   90.00
#
_symmetry.space_group_name_H-M   'P 1'
#
loop_
_entity.id
_entity.type
_entity.pdbx_description
1 polymer ?
#
loop_
_entity_poly.entity_id
_entity_poly.type
_entity_poly.pdbx_seq_one_letter_code
_entity_poly.pdbx_strand_id
1 'polypeptide(L)'
;MSDAIKRLKAEDRNDSYNSFSAAINSREQLTPKTNAQSYAIELNELKRKEAGDYDPYDHSDIEHPTTNFETLIHLLKSSFGTGILAMPLAFYHSGYILGIIGTSVIGLLCTYCMHMLVRTEYELCKRKKVPSLTYPGTAEAALAEGPPFLAKLAPYSGTISNTFLLLYQLGICCVYTVFVAENIKNVLDQYMANPVDERIIMVIILLPLVFINYIKNLKFLAPLTIVANVLTFVSFAIIFYFIFSKKVTLEDREPIGDYRDFPLYFGTVLFALEAIGMIMPLKNEMKSPQNFGSCCGVLNIGMLAVVVLYMMTGLFGYLAYGKHVLGSISYTIDPENIAAQVCKLMLAVAIFTTHALSMYVAIDIVWTQNLLRRFEKSYYVNIWEYAIRTCLVVLTFGLAVAIPYIDLFISLVGALCISCSGIAFPAIMDSCVQWQSHRGVKMVLIHAKNVAIALFALLGLVVGTATSLEKIIEKFGPIESNSLNSTST
;
A
#
# COMPACT_ATOMS: atom_id res chain seq x y z
N MET A 1 -25.65 -28.22 30.41
CA MET A 1 -24.20 -28.48 30.44
C MET A 1 -23.37 -27.28 29.94
N SER A 2 -23.73 -26.66 28.80
CA SER A 2 -23.04 -25.47 28.27
C SER A 2 -23.04 -24.24 29.20
N ASP A 3 -24.18 -23.93 29.84
CA ASP A 3 -24.27 -22.78 30.76
C ASP A 3 -23.53 -22.98 32.10
N ALA A 4 -23.42 -24.22 32.56
CA ALA A 4 -22.65 -24.55 33.76
C ALA A 4 -21.15 -24.34 33.54
N ILE A 5 -20.65 -24.71 32.34
CA ILE A 5 -19.25 -24.49 31.95
C ILE A 5 -18.96 -22.99 31.77
N LYS A 6 -19.90 -22.20 31.23
CA LYS A 6 -19.76 -20.74 31.12
C LYS A 6 -19.68 -20.05 32.49
N ARG A 7 -20.47 -20.51 33.47
CA ARG A 7 -20.47 -19.97 34.84
C ARG A 7 -19.20 -20.31 35.60
N LEU A 8 -18.74 -21.56 35.53
CA LEU A 8 -17.46 -21.98 36.13
C LEU A 8 -16.27 -21.21 35.55
N LYS A 9 -16.23 -20.99 34.22
CA LYS A 9 -15.21 -20.14 33.58
C LYS A 9 -15.33 -18.65 33.91
N ALA A 10 -16.48 -18.18 34.40
CA ALA A 10 -16.67 -16.80 34.81
C ALA A 10 -16.23 -16.58 36.26
N GLU A 11 -16.49 -17.54 37.15
CA GLU A 11 -16.00 -17.53 38.54
C GLU A 11 -14.48 -17.63 38.62
N ASP A 12 -13.86 -18.56 37.88
CA ASP A 12 -12.38 -18.70 37.83
C ASP A 12 -11.69 -17.41 37.34
N ARG A 13 -12.32 -16.71 36.38
CA ARG A 13 -11.84 -15.42 35.87
C ARG A 13 -11.91 -14.31 36.91
N ASN A 14 -12.96 -14.30 37.72
CA ASN A 14 -13.19 -13.24 38.71
C ASN A 14 -12.25 -13.38 39.92
N ASP A 15 -12.00 -14.62 40.37
CA ASP A 15 -11.08 -14.89 41.46
C ASP A 15 -9.62 -14.63 41.06
N SER A 16 -9.24 -14.98 39.84
CA SER A 16 -7.93 -14.63 39.28
C SER A 16 -7.73 -13.11 39.22
N TYR A 17 -8.73 -12.36 38.74
CA TYR A 17 -8.68 -10.89 38.62
C TYR A 17 -8.63 -10.17 39.98
N ASN A 18 -9.34 -10.67 40.99
CA ASN A 18 -9.33 -10.12 42.33
C ASN A 18 -8.00 -10.41 43.05
N SER A 19 -7.43 -11.60 42.88
CA SER A 19 -6.09 -11.91 43.41
C SER A 19 -5.00 -11.05 42.74
N PHE A 20 -5.16 -10.75 41.44
CA PHE A 20 -4.28 -9.90 40.65
C PHE A 20 -4.28 -8.45 41.13
N SER A 21 -5.46 -7.87 41.36
CA SER A 21 -5.57 -6.51 41.91
C SER A 21 -4.99 -6.41 43.31
N ALA A 22 -5.18 -7.44 44.14
CA ALA A 22 -4.62 -7.48 45.49
C ALA A 22 -3.07 -7.61 45.48
N ALA A 23 -2.50 -8.43 44.58
CA ALA A 23 -1.06 -8.63 44.45
C ALA A 23 -0.32 -7.40 43.89
N ILE A 24 -0.95 -6.66 42.97
CA ILE A 24 -0.41 -5.39 42.44
C ILE A 24 -0.42 -4.32 43.52
N ASN A 25 -1.55 -4.12 44.19
CA ASN A 25 -1.70 -3.10 45.23
C ASN A 25 -0.74 -3.34 46.41
N SER A 26 -0.49 -4.61 46.77
CA SER A 26 0.45 -4.95 47.84
C SER A 26 1.92 -4.75 47.43
N ARG A 27 2.29 -4.95 46.16
CA ARG A 27 3.65 -4.67 45.67
C ARG A 27 3.92 -3.17 45.44
N GLU A 28 2.90 -2.40 45.07
CA GLU A 28 2.98 -0.95 44.86
C GLU A 28 3.30 -0.19 46.15
N GLN A 29 2.92 -0.75 47.31
CA GLN A 29 3.20 -0.18 48.63
C GLN A 29 4.63 -0.42 49.14
N LEU A 30 5.41 -1.32 48.53
CA LEU A 30 6.59 -1.91 49.18
C LEU A 30 7.97 -1.49 48.61
N THR A 31 8.09 -0.59 47.62
CA THR A 31 9.42 -0.30 47.03
C THR A 31 9.78 1.20 46.78
N PRO A 32 11.02 1.64 47.07
CA PRO A 32 11.44 3.03 46.89
C PRO A 32 11.66 3.40 45.40
N LYS A 33 11.36 4.66 45.06
CA LYS A 33 11.36 5.29 43.72
C LYS A 33 12.68 5.28 42.93
N THR A 34 13.75 4.65 43.40
CA THR A 34 15.10 4.73 42.81
C THR A 34 15.31 3.79 41.61
N ASN A 35 14.41 2.83 41.36
CA ASN A 35 14.54 1.78 40.33
C ASN A 35 13.40 1.75 39.29
N ALA A 36 12.85 2.90 38.88
CA ALA A 36 11.72 2.97 37.94
C ALA A 36 11.96 2.21 36.61
N GLN A 37 13.20 2.18 36.13
CA GLN A 37 13.56 1.51 34.87
C GLN A 37 13.64 -0.01 35.04
N SER A 38 14.17 -0.50 36.17
CA SER A 38 14.19 -1.94 36.50
C SER A 38 12.79 -2.46 36.79
N TYR A 39 11.95 -1.65 37.43
CA TYR A 39 10.53 -1.94 37.68
C TYR A 39 9.70 -2.01 36.39
N ALA A 40 9.90 -1.08 35.45
CA ALA A 40 9.23 -1.13 34.16
C ALA A 40 9.62 -2.39 33.36
N ILE A 41 10.88 -2.82 33.47
CA ILE A 41 11.37 -4.06 32.86
C ILE A 41 10.74 -5.29 33.54
N GLU A 42 10.72 -5.36 34.88
CA GLU A 42 10.08 -6.46 35.62
C GLU A 42 8.57 -6.53 35.38
N LEU A 43 7.87 -5.39 35.30
CA LEU A 43 6.44 -5.34 35.03
C LEU A 43 6.11 -5.79 33.61
N ASN A 44 6.95 -5.42 32.63
CA ASN A 44 6.82 -5.91 31.26
C ASN A 44 7.16 -7.42 31.17
N GLU A 45 8.15 -7.90 31.92
CA GLU A 45 8.44 -9.34 32.01
C GLU A 45 7.29 -10.12 32.67
N LEU A 46 6.63 -9.56 33.69
CA LEU A 46 5.43 -10.14 34.33
C LEU A 46 4.23 -10.18 33.38
N LYS A 47 3.92 -9.05 32.72
CA LYS A 47 2.88 -9.00 31.67
C LYS A 47 3.14 -10.03 30.56
N ARG A 48 4.41 -10.23 30.20
CA ARG A 48 4.82 -11.18 29.17
C ARG A 48 4.73 -12.64 29.62
N LYS A 49 5.00 -12.93 30.91
CA LYS A 49 4.80 -14.26 31.51
C LYS A 49 3.32 -14.64 31.61
N GLU A 50 2.43 -13.71 31.96
CA GLU A 50 0.98 -13.94 32.01
C GLU A 50 0.28 -13.88 30.65
N ALA A 51 0.84 -13.17 29.66
CA ALA A 51 0.35 -13.20 28.29
C ALA A 51 0.51 -14.56 27.61
N GLY A 52 1.24 -15.51 28.21
CA GLY A 52 1.47 -16.85 27.66
C GLY A 52 0.20 -17.57 27.18
N ASP A 53 -0.93 -17.33 27.86
CA ASP A 53 -2.21 -18.01 27.64
C ASP A 53 -3.24 -17.22 26.78
N TYR A 54 -2.93 -15.97 26.40
CA TYR A 54 -3.82 -15.20 25.51
C TYR A 54 -3.41 -15.41 24.04
N ASP A 55 -4.28 -16.05 23.26
CA ASP A 55 -4.19 -16.05 21.79
C ASP A 55 -5.18 -15.01 21.22
N PRO A 56 -4.71 -13.93 20.59
CA PRO A 56 -5.57 -12.93 19.94
C PRO A 56 -6.57 -13.56 18.94
N TYR A 57 -6.18 -14.65 18.30
CA TYR A 57 -7.00 -15.29 17.27
C TYR A 57 -8.25 -16.00 17.82
N ASP A 58 -8.23 -16.42 19.09
CA ASP A 58 -9.38 -17.06 19.74
C ASP A 58 -10.44 -16.05 20.22
N HIS A 59 -10.11 -14.75 20.17
CA HIS A 59 -10.92 -13.67 20.76
C HIS A 59 -11.47 -12.70 19.70
N SER A 60 -11.36 -13.05 18.42
CA SER A 60 -11.88 -12.25 17.31
C SER A 60 -13.34 -12.64 17.01
N ASP A 61 -14.30 -11.78 17.35
CA ASP A 61 -15.71 -11.95 16.97
C ASP A 61 -15.92 -11.42 15.54
N ILE A 62 -15.82 -12.31 14.55
CA ILE A 62 -16.02 -11.99 13.12
C ILE A 62 -17.40 -12.51 12.69
N GLU A 63 -18.29 -11.61 12.28
CA GLU A 63 -19.66 -11.95 11.89
C GLU A 63 -19.71 -12.77 10.59
N HIS A 64 -18.83 -12.45 9.63
CA HIS A 64 -18.76 -13.09 8.31
C HIS A 64 -17.30 -13.36 7.89
N PRO A 65 -16.64 -14.39 8.46
CA PRO A 65 -15.23 -14.62 8.22
C PRO A 65 -14.94 -15.12 6.80
N THR A 66 -13.86 -14.61 6.21
CA THR A 66 -13.37 -15.01 4.89
C THR A 66 -12.54 -16.29 4.95
N THR A 67 -12.65 -17.12 3.92
CA THR A 67 -11.81 -18.30 3.71
C THR A 67 -10.43 -17.92 3.18
N ASN A 68 -9.43 -18.79 3.37
CA ASN A 68 -8.06 -18.55 2.85
C ASN A 68 -8.03 -18.22 1.35
N PHE A 69 -8.89 -18.87 0.55
CA PHE A 69 -8.98 -18.61 -0.89
C PHE A 69 -9.63 -17.26 -1.19
N GLU A 70 -10.71 -16.91 -0.50
CA GLU A 70 -11.33 -15.58 -0.64
C GLU A 70 -10.36 -14.47 -0.25
N THR A 71 -9.65 -14.62 0.87
CA THR A 71 -8.61 -13.66 1.30
C THR A 71 -7.47 -13.57 0.28
N LEU A 72 -7.06 -14.71 -0.32
CA LEU A 72 -6.07 -14.70 -1.41
C LEU A 72 -6.57 -13.89 -2.62
N ILE A 73 -7.81 -14.12 -3.05
CA ILE A 73 -8.41 -13.35 -4.15
C ILE A 73 -8.50 -11.86 -3.79
N HIS A 74 -8.85 -11.52 -2.55
CA HIS A 74 -8.86 -10.13 -2.10
C HIS A 74 -7.47 -9.50 -2.09
N LEU A 75 -6.42 -10.24 -1.67
CA LEU A 75 -5.03 -9.79 -1.68
C LEU A 75 -4.50 -9.58 -3.11
N LEU A 76 -4.77 -10.53 -4.01
CA LEU A 76 -4.42 -10.40 -5.43
C LEU A 76 -5.13 -9.20 -6.04
N LYS A 77 -6.44 -9.07 -5.80
CA LYS A 77 -7.23 -7.94 -6.27
C LYS A 77 -6.73 -6.60 -5.73
N SER A 78 -6.36 -6.51 -4.45
CA SER A 78 -5.83 -5.26 -3.89
C SER A 78 -4.47 -4.88 -4.48
N SER A 79 -3.72 -5.87 -4.95
CA SER A 79 -2.43 -5.65 -5.60
C SER A 79 -2.61 -5.27 -7.08
N PHE A 80 -3.58 -5.87 -7.78
CA PHE A 80 -3.88 -5.64 -9.19
C PHE A 80 -4.51 -4.27 -9.45
N GLY A 81 -3.69 -3.23 -9.48
CA GLY A 81 -4.05 -1.86 -9.88
C GLY A 81 -3.44 -1.46 -11.23
N THR A 82 -3.28 -0.15 -11.45
CA THR A 82 -2.54 0.37 -12.62
C THR A 82 -1.04 0.10 -12.56
N GLY A 83 -0.50 -0.30 -11.40
CA GLY A 83 0.94 -0.57 -11.23
C GLY A 83 1.49 -1.64 -12.16
N ILE A 84 0.73 -2.72 -12.42
CA ILE A 84 1.12 -3.77 -13.38
C ILE A 84 1.31 -3.21 -14.79
N LEU A 85 0.51 -2.22 -15.17
CA LEU A 85 0.51 -1.65 -16.51
C LEU A 85 1.72 -0.74 -16.76
N ALA A 86 2.34 -0.22 -15.70
CA ALA A 86 3.57 0.57 -15.75
C ALA A 86 4.86 -0.28 -15.69
N MET A 87 4.76 -1.57 -15.38
CA MET A 87 5.94 -2.46 -15.26
C MET A 87 6.82 -2.51 -16.51
N PRO A 88 6.28 -2.52 -17.75
CA PRO A 88 7.14 -2.51 -18.94
C PRO A 88 8.06 -1.30 -19.02
N LEU A 89 7.58 -0.12 -18.61
CA LEU A 89 8.39 1.09 -18.58
C LEU A 89 9.45 1.02 -17.47
N ALA A 90 9.09 0.42 -16.33
CA ALA A 90 10.06 0.17 -15.26
C ALA A 90 11.21 -0.74 -15.75
N PHE A 91 10.91 -1.77 -16.55
CA PHE A 91 11.93 -2.63 -17.16
C PHE A 91 12.73 -1.93 -18.27
N TYR A 92 12.13 -0.97 -18.97
CA TYR A 92 12.86 -0.07 -19.87
C TYR A 92 13.89 0.78 -19.09
N HIS A 93 13.52 1.34 -17.93
CA HIS A 93 14.42 2.13 -17.08
C HIS A 93 15.56 1.32 -16.44
N SER A 94 15.31 0.07 -16.05
CA SER A 94 16.29 -0.77 -15.36
C SER A 94 17.10 -1.69 -16.29
N GLY A 95 16.59 -2.00 -17.48
CA GLY A 95 17.08 -3.09 -18.31
C GLY A 95 16.54 -4.44 -17.87
N TYR A 96 16.55 -5.44 -18.77
CA TYR A 96 15.82 -6.69 -18.53
C TYR A 96 16.44 -7.59 -17.45
N ILE A 97 17.78 -7.61 -17.29
CA ILE A 97 18.44 -8.43 -16.26
C ILE A 97 18.23 -7.81 -14.88
N LEU A 98 18.54 -6.51 -14.75
CA LEU A 98 18.33 -5.81 -13.50
C LEU A 98 16.85 -5.75 -13.14
N GLY A 99 15.95 -5.61 -14.11
CA GLY A 99 14.50 -5.69 -13.89
C GLY A 99 14.06 -7.01 -13.29
N ILE A 100 14.56 -8.16 -13.78
CA ILE A 100 14.25 -9.49 -13.21
C ILE A 100 14.78 -9.61 -11.77
N ILE A 101 16.07 -9.32 -11.57
CA ILE A 101 16.72 -9.49 -10.26
C ILE A 101 16.14 -8.48 -9.25
N GLY A 102 16.05 -7.22 -9.65
CA GLY A 102 15.54 -6.12 -8.83
C GLY A 102 14.10 -6.33 -8.41
N THR A 103 13.22 -6.75 -9.33
CA THR A 103 11.80 -6.95 -9.01
C THR A 103 11.64 -8.13 -8.04
N SER A 104 12.45 -9.17 -8.21
CA SER A 104 12.50 -10.31 -7.29
C SER A 104 12.99 -9.90 -5.90
N VAL A 105 14.07 -9.13 -5.82
CA VAL A 105 14.63 -8.64 -4.54
C VAL A 105 13.67 -7.69 -3.83
N ILE A 106 13.09 -6.72 -4.55
CA ILE A 106 12.12 -5.78 -4.00
C ILE A 106 10.85 -6.53 -3.55
N GLY A 107 10.34 -7.47 -4.36
CA GLY A 107 9.19 -8.29 -3.99
C GLY A 107 9.43 -9.14 -2.74
N LEU A 108 10.61 -9.75 -2.60
CA LEU A 108 11.01 -10.45 -1.38
C LEU A 108 11.11 -9.50 -0.18
N LEU A 109 11.67 -8.31 -0.37
CA LEU A 109 11.77 -7.28 0.67
C LEU A 109 10.39 -6.80 1.14
N CYS A 110 9.48 -6.48 0.24
CA CYS A 110 8.10 -6.08 0.54
C CYS A 110 7.37 -7.21 1.29
N THR A 111 7.45 -8.44 0.78
CA THR A 111 6.85 -9.62 1.43
C THR A 111 7.40 -9.81 2.85
N TYR A 112 8.71 -9.64 3.02
CA TYR A 112 9.37 -9.70 4.32
C TYR A 112 8.87 -8.62 5.29
N CYS A 113 8.71 -7.40 4.81
CA CYS A 113 8.20 -6.29 5.63
C CYS A 113 6.73 -6.49 6.02
N MET A 114 5.90 -7.07 5.15
CA MET A 114 4.53 -7.46 5.48
C MET A 114 4.48 -8.54 6.56
N HIS A 115 5.34 -9.57 6.49
CA HIS A 115 5.47 -10.57 7.58
C HIS A 115 5.91 -9.94 8.89
N MET A 116 6.89 -9.04 8.82
CA MET A 116 7.39 -8.31 9.97
C MET A 116 6.28 -7.49 10.63
N LEU A 117 5.45 -6.80 9.85
CA LEU A 117 4.28 -6.08 10.34
C LEU A 117 3.26 -7.03 11.01
N VAL A 118 2.87 -8.11 10.33
CA VAL A 118 1.88 -9.08 10.85
C VAL A 118 2.34 -9.70 12.16
N ARG A 119 3.62 -10.08 12.26
CA ARG A 119 4.21 -10.62 13.48
C ARG A 119 4.25 -9.58 14.60
N THR A 120 4.66 -8.35 14.28
CA THR A 120 4.73 -7.25 15.25
C THR A 120 3.36 -6.98 15.85
N GLU A 121 2.33 -6.93 15.01
CA GLU A 121 0.97 -6.76 15.52
C GLU A 121 0.53 -7.96 16.37
N TYR A 122 0.80 -9.19 15.95
CA TYR A 122 0.41 -10.37 16.73
C TYR A 122 1.04 -10.35 18.14
N GLU A 123 2.34 -10.04 18.22
CA GLU A 123 3.03 -9.92 19.51
C GLU A 123 2.42 -8.80 20.38
N LEU A 124 2.03 -7.67 19.79
CA LEU A 124 1.40 -6.56 20.51
C LEU A 124 -0.02 -6.89 20.96
N CYS A 125 -0.83 -7.51 20.11
CA CYS A 125 -2.17 -8.00 20.45
C CYS A 125 -2.12 -8.97 21.63
N LYS A 126 -1.12 -9.87 21.62
CA LYS A 126 -0.88 -10.80 22.72
C LYS A 126 -0.53 -10.10 24.03
N ARG A 127 0.39 -9.11 23.99
CA ARG A 127 0.80 -8.34 25.17
C ARG A 127 -0.31 -7.44 25.72
N LYS A 128 -1.12 -6.85 24.84
CA LYS A 128 -2.21 -5.93 25.19
C LYS A 128 -3.54 -6.61 25.48
N LYS A 129 -3.66 -7.93 25.23
CA LYS A 129 -4.90 -8.70 25.37
C LYS A 129 -6.04 -8.12 24.52
N VAL A 130 -5.74 -7.74 23.29
CA VAL A 130 -6.71 -7.25 22.29
C VAL A 130 -6.71 -8.18 21.07
N PRO A 131 -7.87 -8.37 20.41
CA PRO A 131 -7.98 -9.33 19.31
C PRO A 131 -7.23 -8.90 18.05
N SER A 132 -7.23 -7.60 17.74
CA SER A 132 -6.56 -7.05 16.57
C SER A 132 -6.20 -5.58 16.74
N LEU A 133 -5.22 -5.11 15.96
CA LEU A 133 -4.87 -3.71 15.84
C LEU A 133 -4.92 -3.26 14.38
N THR A 134 -5.22 -1.98 14.17
CA THR A 134 -5.06 -1.34 12.86
C THR A 134 -3.59 -1.02 12.61
N TYR A 135 -3.22 -0.68 11.37
CA TYR A 135 -1.86 -0.26 11.06
C TYR A 135 -1.40 0.94 11.93
N PRO A 136 -2.16 2.06 12.03
CA PRO A 136 -1.80 3.16 12.93
C PRO A 136 -1.74 2.75 14.40
N GLY A 137 -2.67 1.91 14.87
CA GLY A 137 -2.68 1.42 16.25
C GLY A 137 -1.48 0.53 16.56
N THR A 138 -1.01 -0.25 15.58
CA THR A 138 0.21 -1.06 15.66
C THR A 138 1.44 -0.17 15.77
N ALA A 139 1.50 0.93 14.99
CA ALA A 139 2.60 1.90 15.07
C ALA A 139 2.72 2.52 16.47
N GLU A 140 1.60 3.03 16.99
CA GLU A 140 1.54 3.65 18.32
C GLU A 140 1.90 2.66 19.43
N ALA A 141 1.34 1.46 19.38
CA ALA A 141 1.62 0.39 20.33
C ALA A 141 3.09 -0.06 20.29
N ALA A 142 3.65 -0.24 19.09
CA ALA A 142 5.03 -0.66 18.90
C ALA A 142 6.00 0.37 19.48
N LEU A 143 5.86 1.65 19.12
CA LEU A 143 6.77 2.69 19.58
C LEU A 143 6.68 2.90 21.08
N ALA A 144 5.49 2.76 21.69
CA ALA A 144 5.32 2.86 23.14
C ALA A 144 6.14 1.83 23.93
N GLU A 145 6.36 0.63 23.38
CA GLU A 145 7.19 -0.42 23.99
C GLU A 145 8.68 -0.31 23.62
N GLY A 146 9.02 0.61 22.69
CA GLY A 146 10.36 0.81 22.18
C GLY A 146 11.33 1.50 23.16
N PRO A 147 12.56 1.81 22.70
CA PRO A 147 13.53 2.54 23.50
C PRO A 147 13.02 3.95 23.88
N PRO A 148 13.52 4.56 24.98
CA PRO A 148 12.97 5.80 25.52
C PRO A 148 12.85 6.98 24.53
N PHE A 149 13.71 7.03 23.51
CA PHE A 149 13.64 8.07 22.48
C PHE A 149 12.51 7.84 21.47
N LEU A 150 12.23 6.58 21.08
CA LEU A 150 11.11 6.23 20.20
C LEU A 150 9.78 6.20 20.95
N ALA A 151 9.78 5.82 22.23
CA ALA A 151 8.59 5.84 23.07
C ALA A 151 7.99 7.24 23.23
N LYS A 152 8.81 8.29 23.19
CA LYS A 152 8.33 9.69 23.16
C LYS A 152 7.57 10.05 21.87
N LEU A 153 7.86 9.34 20.78
CA LEU A 153 7.21 9.52 19.48
C LEU A 153 5.95 8.66 19.32
N ALA A 154 5.69 7.72 20.23
CA ALA A 154 4.52 6.84 20.20
C ALA A 154 3.19 7.57 19.93
N PRO A 155 2.80 8.64 20.66
CA PRO A 155 1.51 9.30 20.43
C PRO A 155 1.39 9.95 19.05
N TYR A 156 2.51 10.26 18.39
CA TYR A 156 2.52 10.86 17.05
C TYR A 156 2.59 9.81 15.94
N SER A 157 3.11 8.63 16.23
CA SER A 157 3.41 7.60 15.23
C SER A 157 2.18 7.05 14.51
N GLY A 158 1.05 6.91 15.23
CA GLY A 158 -0.23 6.54 14.63
C GLY A 158 -0.69 7.59 13.62
N THR A 159 -0.63 8.88 13.97
CA THR A 159 -0.99 9.98 13.07
C THR A 159 -0.06 10.04 11.86
N ILE A 160 1.26 9.94 12.06
CA ILE A 160 2.26 9.93 10.97
C ILE A 160 1.97 8.78 9.99
N SER A 161 1.74 7.58 10.52
CA SER A 161 1.41 6.40 9.72
C SER A 161 0.14 6.61 8.91
N ASN A 162 -0.91 7.15 9.54
CA ASN A 162 -2.17 7.45 8.87
C ASN A 162 -2.01 8.54 7.80
N THR A 163 -1.15 9.54 8.03
CA THR A 163 -0.83 10.58 7.04
C THR A 163 -0.15 9.99 5.79
N PHE A 164 0.83 9.09 5.95
CA PHE A 164 1.45 8.45 4.78
C PHE A 164 0.50 7.49 4.05
N LEU A 165 -0.38 6.77 4.77
CA LEU A 165 -1.43 5.96 4.16
C LEU A 165 -2.44 6.83 3.38
N LEU A 166 -2.83 7.97 3.94
CA LEU A 166 -3.69 8.94 3.26
C LEU A 166 -3.00 9.51 2.02
N LEU A 167 -1.74 9.93 2.13
CA LEU A 167 -0.98 10.49 1.02
C LEU A 167 -0.83 9.47 -0.12
N TYR A 168 -0.58 8.20 0.22
CA TYR A 168 -0.59 7.10 -0.74
C TYR A 168 -1.94 6.99 -1.46
N GLN A 169 -3.03 7.02 -0.69
CA GLN A 169 -4.36 6.86 -1.24
C GLN A 169 -4.79 8.00 -2.16
N LEU A 170 -4.45 9.25 -1.79
CA LEU A 170 -4.64 10.43 -2.63
C LEU A 170 -3.76 10.36 -3.90
N GLY A 171 -2.53 9.87 -3.77
CA GLY A 171 -1.61 9.65 -4.88
C GLY A 171 -2.17 8.65 -5.90
N ILE A 172 -2.71 7.53 -5.45
CA ILE A 172 -3.39 6.55 -6.31
C ILE A 172 -4.57 7.20 -7.06
N CYS A 173 -5.38 8.01 -6.39
CA CYS A 173 -6.50 8.72 -7.02
C CYS A 173 -6.04 9.69 -8.12
N CYS A 174 -4.91 10.35 -7.94
CA CYS A 174 -4.30 11.19 -8.98
C CYS A 174 -3.88 10.34 -10.20
N VAL A 175 -3.14 9.26 -9.97
CA VAL A 175 -2.71 8.31 -11.02
C VAL A 175 -3.91 7.76 -11.80
N TYR A 176 -4.97 7.36 -11.11
CA TYR A 176 -6.19 6.85 -11.75
C TYR A 176 -6.91 7.91 -12.58
N THR A 177 -6.93 9.16 -12.14
CA THR A 177 -7.54 10.27 -12.90
C THR A 177 -6.81 10.48 -14.23
N VAL A 178 -5.47 10.58 -14.19
CA VAL A 178 -4.63 10.68 -15.39
C VAL A 178 -4.83 9.44 -16.27
N PHE A 179 -4.81 8.26 -15.66
CA PHE A 179 -4.92 6.99 -16.39
C PHE A 179 -6.23 6.87 -17.19
N VAL A 180 -7.36 7.20 -16.56
CA VAL A 180 -8.67 7.15 -17.19
C VAL A 180 -8.74 8.15 -18.35
N ALA A 181 -8.29 9.39 -18.13
CA ALA A 181 -8.30 10.42 -19.16
C ALA A 181 -7.45 10.02 -20.37
N GLU A 182 -6.25 9.49 -20.14
CA GLU A 182 -5.31 9.12 -21.19
C GLU A 182 -5.78 7.91 -22.00
N ASN A 183 -6.42 6.90 -21.39
CA ASN A 183 -7.03 5.78 -22.13
C ASN A 183 -8.21 6.25 -23.00
N ILE A 184 -9.05 7.16 -22.51
CA ILE A 184 -10.15 7.74 -23.30
C ILE A 184 -9.60 8.55 -24.46
N LYS A 185 -8.60 9.42 -24.20
CA LYS A 185 -7.92 10.24 -25.20
C LYS A 185 -7.35 9.39 -26.33
N ASN A 186 -6.61 8.33 -25.98
CA ASN A 186 -5.97 7.43 -26.94
C ASN A 186 -6.96 6.83 -27.95
N VAL A 187 -8.21 6.62 -27.56
CA VAL A 187 -9.27 6.13 -28.46
C VAL A 187 -9.90 7.29 -29.22
N LEU A 188 -10.17 8.41 -28.56
CA LEU A 188 -10.81 9.58 -29.17
C LEU A 188 -9.98 10.19 -30.30
N ASP A 189 -8.66 10.27 -30.13
CA ASP A 189 -7.71 10.80 -31.11
C ASP A 189 -7.71 10.02 -32.43
N GLN A 190 -8.22 8.78 -32.45
CA GLN A 190 -8.35 7.98 -33.68
C GLN A 190 -9.56 8.39 -34.53
N TYR A 191 -10.56 9.03 -33.91
CA TYR A 191 -11.82 9.37 -34.56
C TYR A 191 -12.01 10.88 -34.74
N MET A 192 -11.24 11.70 -34.02
CA MET A 192 -11.28 13.16 -34.12
C MET A 192 -10.17 13.69 -35.00
N ALA A 193 -10.49 14.67 -35.85
CA ALA A 193 -9.53 15.29 -36.76
C ALA A 193 -8.47 16.14 -36.04
N ASN A 194 -8.78 16.64 -34.84
CA ASN A 194 -7.86 17.41 -34.00
C ASN A 194 -7.65 16.67 -32.67
N PRO A 195 -6.39 16.45 -32.23
CA PRO A 195 -6.11 15.80 -30.95
C PRO A 195 -6.64 16.66 -29.80
N VAL A 196 -7.37 16.02 -28.88
CA VAL A 196 -7.96 16.71 -27.72
C VAL A 196 -6.95 16.74 -26.58
N ASP A 197 -6.72 17.90 -25.97
CA ASP A 197 -5.87 18.00 -24.78
C ASP A 197 -6.40 17.08 -23.66
N GLU A 198 -5.52 16.25 -23.10
CA GLU A 198 -5.82 15.33 -21.99
C GLU A 198 -6.47 16.04 -20.79
N ARG A 199 -6.14 17.31 -20.55
CA ARG A 199 -6.69 18.13 -19.48
C ARG A 199 -8.19 18.40 -19.68
N ILE A 200 -8.65 18.53 -20.92
CA ILE A 200 -10.07 18.72 -21.22
C ILE A 200 -10.84 17.44 -20.87
N ILE A 201 -10.30 16.28 -21.22
CA ILE A 201 -10.91 14.99 -20.89
C ILE A 201 -10.95 14.81 -19.37
N MET A 202 -9.88 15.18 -18.66
CA MET A 202 -9.86 15.20 -17.19
C MET A 202 -11.00 16.06 -16.63
N VAL A 203 -11.23 17.27 -17.14
CA VAL A 203 -12.34 18.14 -16.70
C VAL A 203 -13.70 17.49 -16.96
N ILE A 204 -13.88 16.81 -18.08
CA ILE A 204 -15.14 16.11 -18.41
C ILE A 204 -15.40 14.97 -17.41
N ILE A 205 -14.39 14.18 -17.05
CA ILE A 205 -14.55 13.06 -16.11
C ILE A 205 -14.66 13.51 -14.64
N LEU A 206 -14.28 14.75 -14.30
CA LEU A 206 -14.36 15.28 -12.93
C LEU A 206 -15.78 15.21 -12.37
N LEU A 207 -16.78 15.62 -13.14
CA LEU A 207 -18.17 15.63 -12.68
C LEU A 207 -18.68 14.20 -12.38
N PRO A 208 -18.53 13.21 -13.29
CA PRO A 208 -18.75 11.81 -12.99
C PRO A 208 -17.96 11.29 -11.78
N LEU A 209 -16.68 11.66 -11.63
CA LEU A 209 -15.85 11.27 -10.49
C LEU A 209 -16.42 11.80 -9.17
N VAL A 210 -16.89 13.04 -9.12
CA VAL A 210 -17.53 13.59 -7.91
C VAL A 210 -18.80 12.80 -7.57
N PHE A 211 -19.64 12.50 -8.56
CA PHE A 211 -20.89 11.76 -8.33
C PHE A 211 -20.67 10.32 -7.84
N ILE A 212 -19.72 9.58 -8.41
CA ILE A 212 -19.46 8.20 -7.94
C ILE A 212 -18.91 8.19 -6.50
N ASN A 213 -18.15 9.22 -6.12
CA ASN A 213 -17.60 9.37 -4.77
C ASN A 213 -18.64 9.80 -3.71
N TYR A 214 -19.85 10.18 -4.12
CA TYR A 214 -20.97 10.44 -3.20
C TYR A 214 -21.61 9.17 -2.67
N ILE A 215 -21.25 8.00 -3.21
CA ILE A 215 -21.70 6.71 -2.67
C ILE A 215 -21.05 6.51 -1.29
N LYS A 216 -21.86 6.65 -0.24
CA LYS A 216 -21.40 6.52 1.16
C LYS A 216 -21.29 5.08 1.62
N ASN A 217 -22.08 4.19 1.03
CA ASN A 217 -22.16 2.80 1.48
C ASN A 217 -21.46 1.90 0.47
N LEU A 218 -20.38 1.26 0.92
CA LEU A 218 -19.57 0.32 0.13
C LEU A 218 -20.43 -0.79 -0.50
N LYS A 219 -21.55 -1.17 0.13
CA LYS A 219 -22.49 -2.18 -0.40
C LYS A 219 -23.06 -1.79 -1.77
N PHE A 220 -23.31 -0.50 -2.03
CA PHE A 220 -23.78 -0.05 -3.35
C PHE A 220 -22.65 -0.01 -4.39
N LEU A 221 -21.40 0.15 -3.95
CA LEU A 221 -20.23 0.13 -4.83
C LEU A 221 -19.75 -1.30 -5.16
N ALA A 222 -20.10 -2.28 -4.30
CA ALA A 222 -19.72 -3.68 -4.47
C ALA A 222 -20.08 -4.29 -5.84
N PRO A 223 -21.32 -4.20 -6.37
CA PRO A 223 -21.65 -4.78 -7.67
C PRO A 223 -20.87 -4.11 -8.82
N LEU A 224 -20.70 -2.78 -8.78
CA LEU A 224 -19.88 -2.05 -9.75
C LEU A 224 -18.43 -2.52 -9.71
N THR A 225 -17.89 -2.72 -8.51
CA THR A 225 -16.52 -3.21 -8.33
C THR A 225 -16.36 -4.64 -8.86
N ILE A 226 -17.37 -5.50 -8.74
CA ILE A 226 -17.32 -6.86 -9.31
C ILE A 226 -17.20 -6.77 -10.84
N VAL A 227 -18.06 -5.97 -11.49
CA VAL A 227 -17.99 -5.73 -12.94
C VAL A 227 -16.63 -5.15 -13.33
N ALA A 228 -16.14 -4.16 -12.60
CA ALA A 228 -14.83 -3.55 -12.83
C ALA A 228 -13.69 -4.59 -12.80
N ASN A 229 -13.70 -5.54 -11.85
CA ASN A 229 -12.66 -6.58 -11.82
C ASN A 229 -12.74 -7.49 -13.04
N VAL A 230 -13.94 -7.88 -13.47
CA VAL A 230 -14.12 -8.69 -14.69
C VAL A 230 -13.56 -7.95 -15.91
N LEU A 231 -13.88 -6.67 -16.05
CA LEU A 231 -13.33 -5.82 -17.11
C LEU A 231 -11.80 -5.74 -17.05
N THR A 232 -11.22 -5.60 -15.85
CA THR A 232 -9.76 -5.62 -15.64
C THR A 232 -9.15 -6.95 -16.08
N PHE A 233 -9.70 -8.09 -15.68
CA PHE A 233 -9.19 -9.41 -16.06
C PHE A 233 -9.25 -9.64 -17.57
N VAL A 234 -10.37 -9.28 -18.22
CA VAL A 234 -10.49 -9.38 -19.68
C VAL A 234 -9.50 -8.44 -20.37
N SER A 235 -9.30 -7.23 -19.84
CA SER A 235 -8.32 -6.27 -20.37
C SER A 235 -6.89 -6.79 -20.26
N PHE A 236 -6.52 -7.40 -19.13
CA PHE A 236 -5.22 -8.05 -18.98
C PHE A 236 -5.04 -9.21 -19.97
N ALA A 237 -6.08 -10.01 -20.21
CA ALA A 237 -6.01 -11.07 -21.21
C ALA A 237 -5.74 -10.51 -22.63
N ILE A 238 -6.39 -9.40 -23.00
CA ILE A 238 -6.15 -8.71 -24.27
C ILE A 238 -4.73 -8.14 -24.34
N ILE A 239 -4.26 -7.49 -23.27
CA ILE A 239 -2.88 -6.96 -23.21
C ILE A 239 -1.86 -8.09 -23.36
N PHE A 240 -2.03 -9.20 -22.64
CA PHE A 240 -1.13 -10.35 -22.76
C PHE A 240 -1.17 -10.93 -24.17
N TYR A 241 -2.34 -11.00 -24.80
CA TYR A 241 -2.44 -11.40 -26.20
C TYR A 241 -1.57 -10.50 -27.11
N PHE A 242 -1.63 -9.18 -26.96
CA PHE A 242 -0.80 -8.26 -27.75
C PHE A 242 0.71 -8.40 -27.45
N ILE A 243 1.07 -8.52 -26.17
CA ILE A 243 2.47 -8.70 -25.74
C ILE A 243 3.05 -9.98 -26.35
N PHE A 244 2.34 -11.11 -26.25
CA PHE A 244 2.83 -12.41 -26.73
C PHE A 244 2.67 -12.62 -28.24
N SER A 245 1.82 -11.84 -28.91
CA SER A 245 1.70 -11.87 -30.38
C SER A 245 2.84 -11.14 -31.08
N LYS A 246 3.53 -10.21 -30.40
CA LYS A 246 4.73 -9.56 -30.95
C LYS A 246 5.96 -10.44 -30.81
N LYS A 247 6.88 -10.34 -31.78
CA LYS A 247 8.16 -11.04 -31.73
C LYS A 247 9.00 -10.49 -30.58
N VAL A 248 9.26 -11.32 -29.59
CA VAL A 248 10.21 -11.04 -28.49
C VAL A 248 11.62 -11.04 -29.08
N THR A 249 12.34 -9.93 -28.96
CA THR A 249 13.75 -9.81 -29.38
C THR A 249 14.59 -9.23 -28.25
N LEU A 250 15.84 -9.66 -28.18
CA LEU A 250 16.87 -9.08 -27.31
C LEU A 250 17.71 -8.03 -28.05
N GLU A 251 17.56 -7.92 -29.37
CA GLU A 251 18.22 -6.90 -30.18
C GLU A 251 17.70 -5.52 -29.77
N ASP A 252 18.62 -4.56 -29.60
CA ASP A 252 18.32 -3.21 -29.11
C ASP A 252 17.58 -3.18 -27.75
N ARG A 253 17.88 -4.15 -26.87
CA ARG A 253 17.42 -4.19 -25.48
C ARG A 253 18.62 -4.22 -24.55
N GLU A 254 18.58 -3.35 -23.55
CA GLU A 254 19.69 -3.20 -22.61
C GLU A 254 19.54 -4.21 -21.47
N PRO A 255 20.58 -5.02 -21.16
CA PRO A 255 20.56 -5.92 -20.02
C PRO A 255 20.49 -5.15 -18.70
N ILE A 256 21.19 -4.03 -18.63
CA ILE A 256 21.22 -3.08 -17.52
C ILE A 256 21.05 -1.70 -18.14
N GLY A 257 20.01 -0.99 -17.74
CA GLY A 257 19.69 0.37 -18.20
C GLY A 257 20.54 1.45 -17.51
N ASP A 258 20.20 2.71 -17.75
CA ASP A 258 20.89 3.85 -17.13
C ASP A 258 20.66 3.90 -15.61
N TYR A 259 21.74 4.03 -14.85
CA TYR A 259 21.71 4.14 -13.39
C TYR A 259 20.90 5.35 -12.90
N ARG A 260 20.75 6.39 -13.73
CA ARG A 260 19.93 7.59 -13.43
C ARG A 260 18.44 7.27 -13.35
N ASP A 261 18.01 6.20 -14.00
CA ASP A 261 16.60 5.79 -14.07
C ASP A 261 16.24 4.69 -13.05
N PHE A 262 17.24 4.14 -12.36
CA PHE A 262 17.02 3.14 -11.30
C PHE A 262 16.10 3.64 -10.17
N PRO A 263 16.18 4.92 -9.73
CA PRO A 263 15.23 5.43 -8.74
C PRO A 263 13.79 5.44 -9.26
N LEU A 264 13.59 5.70 -10.56
CA LEU A 264 12.26 5.68 -11.17
C LEU A 264 11.70 4.27 -11.20
N TYR A 265 12.52 3.32 -11.66
CA TYR A 265 12.22 1.89 -11.61
C TYR A 265 11.85 1.44 -10.20
N PHE A 266 12.66 1.80 -9.20
CA PHE A 266 12.43 1.45 -7.80
C PHE A 266 11.07 1.96 -7.31
N GLY A 267 10.76 3.25 -7.54
CA GLY A 267 9.48 3.83 -7.17
C GLY A 267 8.29 3.14 -7.84
N THR A 268 8.39 2.84 -9.14
CA THR A 268 7.33 2.16 -9.89
C THR A 268 7.10 0.72 -9.42
N VAL A 269 8.17 -0.02 -9.13
CA VAL A 269 8.06 -1.39 -8.59
C VAL A 269 7.46 -1.38 -7.18
N LEU A 270 7.87 -0.46 -6.30
CA LEU A 270 7.25 -0.31 -4.99
C LEU A 270 5.76 0.04 -5.08
N PHE A 271 5.40 0.99 -5.93
CA PHE A 271 4.00 1.34 -6.15
C PHE A 271 3.19 0.14 -6.65
N ALA A 272 3.74 -0.66 -7.55
CA ALA A 272 3.04 -1.82 -8.07
C ALA A 272 2.86 -2.91 -7.00
N LEU A 273 3.94 -3.29 -6.31
CA LEU A 273 3.95 -4.46 -5.44
C LEU A 273 3.28 -4.24 -4.08
N GLU A 274 3.05 -3.00 -3.66
CA GLU A 274 2.65 -2.75 -2.27
C GLU A 274 1.13 -2.65 -2.05
N ALA A 275 0.62 -3.55 -1.20
CA ALA A 275 -0.77 -3.56 -0.72
C ALA A 275 -0.88 -3.36 0.81
N ILE A 276 0.07 -2.67 1.45
CA ILE A 276 0.22 -2.61 2.91
C ILE A 276 -1.05 -2.19 3.67
N GLY A 277 -1.85 -1.29 3.09
CA GLY A 277 -3.10 -0.81 3.67
C GLY A 277 -4.18 -1.88 3.83
N MET A 278 -4.10 -2.97 3.05
CA MET A 278 -5.07 -4.07 3.07
C MET A 278 -4.60 -5.27 3.88
N ILE A 279 -3.31 -5.36 4.24
CA ILE A 279 -2.75 -6.52 4.95
C ILE A 279 -3.42 -6.74 6.31
N MET A 280 -3.59 -5.67 7.09
CA MET A 280 -4.19 -5.75 8.42
C MET A 280 -5.69 -6.09 8.36
N PRO A 281 -6.53 -5.36 7.58
CA PRO A 281 -7.93 -5.74 7.41
C PRO A 281 -8.13 -7.16 6.90
N LEU A 282 -7.36 -7.59 5.88
CA LEU A 282 -7.53 -8.92 5.29
C LEU A 282 -7.24 -10.03 6.30
N LYS A 283 -6.17 -9.90 7.09
CA LYS A 283 -5.87 -10.87 8.15
C LYS A 283 -6.94 -10.89 9.23
N ASN A 284 -7.45 -9.73 9.63
CA ASN A 284 -8.42 -9.60 10.72
C ASN A 284 -9.80 -10.18 10.36
N GLU A 285 -10.12 -10.27 9.07
CA GLU A 285 -11.38 -10.85 8.56
C GLU A 285 -11.26 -12.34 8.21
N MET A 286 -10.12 -12.99 8.48
CA MET A 286 -9.93 -14.42 8.15
C MET A 286 -10.54 -15.35 9.19
N LYS A 287 -11.12 -16.45 8.72
CA LYS A 287 -11.53 -17.58 9.57
C LYS A 287 -10.35 -18.23 10.32
N SER A 288 -9.19 -18.31 9.66
CA SER A 288 -7.97 -18.91 10.21
C SER A 288 -6.77 -17.97 10.01
N PRO A 289 -6.63 -16.91 10.82
CA PRO A 289 -5.60 -15.89 10.66
C PRO A 289 -4.17 -16.44 10.83
N GLN A 290 -3.98 -17.58 11.51
CA GLN A 290 -2.68 -18.29 11.62
C GLN A 290 -2.13 -18.70 10.24
N ASN A 291 -3.03 -18.97 9.29
CA ASN A 291 -2.67 -19.37 7.92
C ASN A 291 -2.25 -18.17 7.06
N PHE A 292 -2.42 -16.93 7.50
CA PHE A 292 -2.07 -15.75 6.70
C PHE A 292 -0.56 -15.64 6.49
N GLY A 293 0.22 -15.68 7.59
CA GLY A 293 1.68 -15.51 7.60
C GLY A 293 2.49 -16.82 7.57
N SER A 294 1.84 -17.97 7.38
CA SER A 294 2.54 -19.27 7.30
C SER A 294 3.46 -19.35 6.06
N CYS A 295 4.41 -20.31 6.05
CA CYS A 295 5.37 -20.48 4.93
C CYS A 295 4.67 -20.66 3.57
N CYS A 296 3.61 -21.47 3.51
CA CYS A 296 2.70 -21.56 2.36
C CYS A 296 1.37 -20.84 2.65
N GLY A 297 1.42 -19.77 3.42
CA GLY A 297 0.26 -18.99 3.82
C GLY A 297 -0.26 -18.08 2.70
N VAL A 298 -1.42 -17.49 2.95
CA VAL A 298 -2.12 -16.62 1.99
C VAL A 298 -1.22 -15.48 1.51
N LEU A 299 -0.44 -14.88 2.41
CA LEU A 299 0.47 -13.78 2.09
C LEU A 299 1.56 -14.21 1.10
N ASN A 300 2.24 -15.34 1.34
CA ASN A 300 3.34 -15.80 0.48
C ASN A 300 2.86 -16.23 -0.90
N ILE A 301 1.75 -16.98 -0.97
CA ILE A 301 1.17 -17.41 -2.25
C ILE A 301 0.71 -16.19 -3.04
N GLY A 302 0.04 -15.24 -2.40
CA GLY A 302 -0.43 -14.01 -3.04
C GLY A 302 0.72 -13.16 -3.55
N MET A 303 1.72 -12.87 -2.71
CA MET A 303 2.86 -12.05 -3.11
C MET A 303 3.72 -12.73 -4.19
N LEU A 304 3.93 -14.04 -4.13
CA LEU A 304 4.62 -14.78 -5.19
C LEU A 304 3.89 -14.65 -6.52
N ALA A 305 2.56 -14.83 -6.52
CA ALA A 305 1.75 -14.68 -7.73
C ALA A 305 1.82 -13.25 -8.29
N VAL A 306 1.77 -12.23 -7.43
CA VAL A 306 1.91 -10.82 -7.83
C VAL A 306 3.29 -10.55 -8.44
N VAL A 307 4.37 -10.96 -7.77
CA VAL A 307 5.75 -10.74 -8.25
C VAL A 307 5.99 -11.44 -9.59
N VAL A 308 5.57 -12.70 -9.73
CA VAL A 308 5.72 -13.44 -10.99
C VAL A 308 4.93 -12.76 -12.11
N LEU A 309 3.67 -12.39 -11.86
CA LEU A 309 2.84 -11.72 -12.85
C LEU A 309 3.45 -10.40 -13.30
N TYR A 310 3.98 -9.61 -12.37
CA TYR A 310 4.51 -8.27 -12.67
C TYR A 310 5.86 -8.35 -13.37
N MET A 311 6.69 -9.31 -12.98
CA MET A 311 7.92 -9.63 -13.67
C MET A 311 7.64 -10.11 -15.10
N MET A 312 6.63 -10.96 -15.31
CA MET A 312 6.23 -11.40 -16.65
C MET A 312 5.74 -10.22 -17.50
N THR A 313 4.84 -9.39 -16.97
CA THR A 313 4.34 -8.21 -17.70
C THR A 313 5.47 -7.25 -18.01
N GLY A 314 6.33 -6.93 -17.04
CA GLY A 314 7.46 -6.03 -17.21
C GLY A 314 8.47 -6.54 -18.23
N LEU A 315 8.92 -7.78 -18.08
CA LEU A 315 9.90 -8.41 -18.97
C LEU A 315 9.37 -8.50 -20.40
N PHE A 316 8.25 -9.20 -20.61
CA PHE A 316 7.74 -9.42 -21.96
C PHE A 316 7.21 -8.14 -22.61
N GLY A 317 6.62 -7.23 -21.83
CA GLY A 317 6.23 -5.92 -22.33
C GLY A 317 7.43 -5.09 -22.80
N TYR A 318 8.51 -5.05 -22.04
CA TYR A 318 9.74 -4.36 -22.45
C TYR A 318 10.41 -5.03 -23.65
N LEU A 319 10.52 -6.36 -23.69
CA LEU A 319 11.12 -7.04 -24.83
C LEU A 319 10.30 -6.84 -26.12
N ALA A 320 8.97 -6.85 -26.03
CA ALA A 320 8.08 -6.67 -27.16
C ALA A 320 8.09 -5.24 -27.75
N TYR A 321 8.20 -4.19 -26.90
CA TYR A 321 8.04 -2.80 -27.34
C TYR A 321 9.29 -1.91 -27.18
N GLY A 322 10.25 -2.30 -26.35
CA GLY A 322 11.52 -1.60 -26.18
C GLY A 322 11.36 -0.14 -25.79
N LYS A 323 12.02 0.75 -26.54
CA LYS A 323 11.94 2.21 -26.38
C LYS A 323 10.58 2.84 -26.68
N HIS A 324 9.65 2.08 -27.27
CA HIS A 324 8.30 2.56 -27.58
C HIS A 324 7.31 2.36 -26.43
N VAL A 325 7.76 1.80 -25.31
CA VAL A 325 6.93 1.66 -24.12
C VAL A 325 6.60 3.04 -23.55
N LEU A 326 5.31 3.31 -23.37
CA LEU A 326 4.79 4.53 -22.74
C LEU A 326 4.53 4.30 -21.24
N GLY A 327 4.05 5.33 -20.53
CA GLY A 327 3.75 5.28 -19.10
C GLY A 327 2.83 4.14 -18.64
N SER A 328 2.04 3.61 -19.56
CA SER A 328 1.29 2.37 -19.42
C SER A 328 1.39 1.54 -20.70
N ILE A 329 1.46 0.22 -20.55
CA ILE A 329 1.36 -0.71 -21.68
C ILE A 329 0.03 -0.57 -22.42
N SER A 330 -1.04 -0.14 -21.74
CA SER A 330 -2.33 0.13 -22.38
C SER A 330 -2.26 1.23 -23.41
N TYR A 331 -1.34 2.20 -23.28
CA TYR A 331 -1.12 3.25 -24.30
C TYR A 331 -0.22 2.76 -25.42
N THR A 332 0.65 1.80 -25.10
CA THR A 332 1.68 1.27 -26.01
C THR A 332 1.09 0.33 -27.07
N ILE A 333 0.00 -0.37 -26.73
CA ILE A 333 -0.71 -1.22 -27.70
C ILE A 333 -1.36 -0.38 -28.81
N ASP A 334 -1.37 -0.96 -30.02
CA ASP A 334 -1.76 -0.31 -31.26
C ASP A 334 -3.12 0.42 -31.14
N PRO A 335 -3.16 1.76 -31.30
CA PRO A 335 -4.39 2.52 -31.15
C PRO A 335 -5.40 2.27 -32.28
N GLU A 336 -4.99 1.78 -33.45
CA GLU A 336 -5.90 1.53 -34.58
C GLU A 336 -6.69 0.22 -34.41
N ASN A 337 -6.14 -0.73 -33.66
CA ASN A 337 -6.76 -2.03 -33.47
C ASN A 337 -7.99 -1.95 -32.55
N ILE A 338 -9.14 -2.42 -33.05
CA ILE A 338 -10.42 -2.39 -32.32
C ILE A 338 -10.33 -3.12 -30.96
N ALA A 339 -9.65 -4.26 -30.88
CA ALA A 339 -9.51 -4.99 -29.61
C ALA A 339 -8.68 -4.20 -28.59
N ALA A 340 -7.66 -3.47 -29.04
CA ALA A 340 -6.87 -2.58 -28.20
C ALA A 340 -7.70 -1.37 -27.73
N GLN A 341 -8.51 -0.77 -28.60
CA GLN A 341 -9.41 0.33 -28.22
C GLN A 341 -10.45 -0.11 -27.19
N VAL A 342 -11.08 -1.28 -27.41
CA VAL A 342 -12.01 -1.87 -26.45
C VAL A 342 -11.32 -2.10 -25.11
N CYS A 343 -10.10 -2.65 -25.12
CA CYS A 343 -9.30 -2.82 -23.90
C CYS A 343 -9.03 -1.50 -23.17
N LYS A 344 -8.63 -0.43 -23.88
CA LYS A 344 -8.41 0.91 -23.30
C LYS A 344 -9.68 1.44 -22.62
N LEU A 345 -10.85 1.32 -23.26
CA LEU A 345 -12.12 1.76 -22.68
C LEU A 345 -12.56 0.89 -21.49
N MET A 346 -12.37 -0.42 -21.56
CA MET A 346 -12.66 -1.34 -20.45
C MET A 346 -11.80 -1.02 -19.22
N LEU A 347 -10.50 -0.74 -19.42
CA LEU A 347 -9.60 -0.30 -18.36
C LEU A 347 -10.01 1.07 -17.80
N ALA A 348 -10.42 2.01 -18.65
CA ALA A 348 -10.90 3.31 -18.21
C ALA A 348 -12.12 3.16 -17.28
N VAL A 349 -13.12 2.36 -17.66
CA VAL A 349 -14.32 2.11 -16.83
C VAL A 349 -13.96 1.37 -15.53
N ALA A 350 -13.09 0.36 -15.61
CA ALA A 350 -12.67 -0.41 -14.45
C ALA A 350 -11.92 0.45 -13.43
N ILE A 351 -10.91 1.20 -13.86
CA ILE A 351 -10.12 2.08 -13.00
C ILE A 351 -10.93 3.27 -12.49
N PHE A 352 -11.88 3.79 -13.28
CA PHE A 352 -12.84 4.80 -12.81
C PHE A 352 -13.65 4.31 -11.60
N THR A 353 -14.09 3.06 -11.60
CA THR A 353 -14.80 2.47 -10.46
C THR A 353 -13.84 2.20 -9.28
N THR A 354 -12.63 1.71 -9.56
CA THR A 354 -11.59 1.49 -8.53
C THR A 354 -11.15 2.80 -7.86
N HIS A 355 -11.21 3.93 -8.57
CA HIS A 355 -10.99 5.26 -8.00
C HIS A 355 -11.99 5.56 -6.86
N ALA A 356 -13.27 5.22 -7.03
CA ALA A 356 -14.25 5.43 -5.96
C ALA A 356 -13.94 4.60 -4.71
N LEU A 357 -13.47 3.36 -4.88
CA LEU A 357 -13.05 2.49 -3.77
C LEU A 357 -11.81 3.04 -3.06
N SER A 358 -10.83 3.51 -3.84
CA SER A 358 -9.60 4.13 -3.35
C SER A 358 -9.92 5.40 -2.54
N MET A 359 -10.73 6.29 -3.10
CA MET A 359 -11.13 7.53 -2.45
C MET A 359 -12.00 7.26 -1.21
N TYR A 360 -12.80 6.19 -1.18
CA TYR A 360 -13.55 5.79 0.02
C TYR A 360 -12.63 5.58 1.22
N VAL A 361 -11.48 4.92 1.03
CA VAL A 361 -10.48 4.73 2.09
C VAL A 361 -9.88 6.06 2.55
N ALA A 362 -9.56 6.97 1.62
CA ALA A 362 -9.08 8.31 1.96
C ALA A 362 -10.13 9.12 2.75
N ILE A 363 -11.40 9.04 2.32
CA ILE A 363 -12.52 9.68 3.01
C ILE A 363 -12.69 9.09 4.41
N ASP A 364 -12.60 7.78 4.58
CA ASP A 364 -12.70 7.16 5.90
C ASP A 364 -11.60 7.66 6.86
N ILE A 365 -10.36 7.73 6.37
CA ILE A 365 -9.22 8.27 7.13
C ILE A 365 -9.46 9.73 7.53
N VAL A 366 -9.90 10.58 6.59
CA VAL A 366 -10.08 12.02 6.86
C VAL A 366 -11.35 12.30 7.68
N TRP A 367 -12.47 11.74 7.26
CA TRP A 367 -13.78 11.99 7.84
C TRP A 367 -14.03 11.12 9.07
N THR A 368 -14.16 9.81 8.91
CA THR A 368 -14.58 8.89 9.99
C THR A 368 -13.60 8.88 11.15
N GLN A 369 -12.30 8.74 10.86
CA GLN A 369 -11.30 8.53 11.91
C GLN A 369 -10.89 9.83 12.61
N ASN A 370 -10.87 10.97 11.90
CA ASN A 370 -10.31 12.22 12.42
C ASN A 370 -11.34 13.34 12.63
N LEU A 371 -12.23 13.61 11.67
CA LEU A 371 -13.12 14.79 11.72
C LEU A 371 -14.49 14.50 12.34
N LEU A 372 -15.01 13.28 12.22
CA LEU A 372 -16.39 12.93 12.60
C LEU A 372 -16.67 13.30 14.06
N ARG A 373 -15.77 12.97 14.99
CA ARG A 373 -15.90 13.30 16.42
C ARG A 373 -16.08 14.80 16.70
N ARG A 374 -15.56 15.67 15.82
CA ARG A 374 -15.67 17.13 15.96
C ARG A 374 -17.00 17.66 15.43
N PHE A 375 -17.59 16.98 14.45
CA PHE A 375 -18.81 17.41 13.76
C PHE A 375 -20.06 16.57 14.11
N GLU A 376 -19.92 15.54 14.94
CA GLU A 376 -20.99 14.61 15.33
C GLU A 376 -22.21 15.32 15.92
N LYS A 377 -21.98 16.42 16.67
CA LYS A 377 -23.05 17.23 17.29
C LYS A 377 -23.63 18.31 16.35
N SER A 378 -23.09 18.45 15.14
CA SER A 378 -23.56 19.44 14.18
C SER A 378 -24.76 18.92 13.39
N TYR A 379 -25.81 19.73 13.26
CA TYR A 379 -26.96 19.42 12.40
C TYR A 379 -26.56 19.20 10.93
N TYR A 380 -25.44 19.80 10.50
CA TYR A 380 -24.95 19.76 9.13
C TYR A 380 -23.89 18.69 8.87
N VAL A 381 -23.76 17.68 9.74
CA VAL A 381 -22.76 16.60 9.61
C VAL A 381 -22.72 15.97 8.22
N ASN A 382 -23.89 15.74 7.61
CA ASN A 382 -24.00 15.18 6.26
C ASN A 382 -23.50 16.14 5.17
N ILE A 383 -23.73 17.43 5.32
CA ILE A 383 -23.27 18.44 4.36
C ILE A 383 -21.75 18.56 4.43
N TRP A 384 -21.19 18.57 5.64
CA TRP A 384 -19.74 18.57 5.83
C TRP A 384 -19.08 17.32 5.25
N GLU A 385 -19.70 16.14 5.40
CA GLU A 385 -19.19 14.92 4.77
C GLU A 385 -19.14 15.07 3.24
N TYR A 386 -20.22 15.52 2.59
CA TYR A 386 -20.21 15.72 1.14
C TYR A 386 -19.19 16.79 0.72
N ALA A 387 -19.07 17.89 1.46
CA ALA A 387 -18.08 18.93 1.19
C ALA A 387 -16.64 18.40 1.26
N ILE A 388 -16.32 17.57 2.26
CA ILE A 388 -15.00 16.92 2.37
C ILE A 388 -14.78 15.94 1.22
N ARG A 389 -15.77 15.13 0.86
CA ARG A 389 -15.68 14.21 -0.29
C ARG A 389 -15.37 14.97 -1.58
N THR A 390 -16.10 16.04 -1.88
CA THR A 390 -15.87 16.88 -3.06
C THR A 390 -14.51 17.55 -3.00
N CYS A 391 -14.12 18.08 -1.84
CA CYS A 391 -12.82 18.72 -1.64
C CYS A 391 -11.66 17.76 -1.93
N LEU A 392 -11.72 16.52 -1.42
CA LEU A 392 -10.67 15.52 -1.67
C LEU A 392 -10.58 15.14 -3.16
N VAL A 393 -11.71 14.95 -3.84
CA VAL A 393 -11.73 14.66 -5.28
C VAL A 393 -11.16 15.82 -6.09
N VAL A 394 -11.56 17.06 -5.78
CA VAL A 394 -11.07 18.26 -6.47
C VAL A 394 -9.58 18.49 -6.19
N LEU A 395 -9.11 18.20 -4.98
CA LEU A 395 -7.69 18.26 -4.62
C LEU A 395 -6.87 17.27 -5.45
N THR A 396 -7.27 15.99 -5.49
CA THR A 396 -6.56 14.97 -6.29
C THR A 396 -6.62 15.27 -7.78
N PHE A 397 -7.75 15.81 -8.25
CA PHE A 397 -7.90 16.27 -9.62
C PHE A 397 -6.93 17.42 -9.95
N GLY A 398 -6.84 18.43 -9.08
CA GLY A 398 -5.91 19.55 -9.26
C GLY A 398 -4.45 19.10 -9.33
N LEU A 399 -4.06 18.14 -8.48
CA LEU A 399 -2.73 17.53 -8.52
C LEU A 399 -2.49 16.72 -9.80
N ALA A 400 -3.49 15.97 -10.26
CA ALA A 400 -3.42 15.21 -11.52
C ALA A 400 -3.26 16.13 -12.75
N VAL A 401 -3.98 17.25 -12.79
CA VAL A 401 -3.85 18.26 -13.87
C VAL A 401 -2.50 18.99 -13.80
N ALA A 402 -1.97 19.20 -12.59
CA ALA A 402 -0.67 19.83 -12.40
C ALA A 402 0.48 18.97 -12.94
N ILE A 403 0.40 17.64 -12.84
CA ILE A 403 1.44 16.70 -13.28
C ILE A 403 0.77 15.56 -14.06
N PRO A 404 0.46 15.73 -15.36
CA PRO A 404 -0.25 14.73 -16.17
C PRO A 404 0.70 13.64 -16.72
N TYR A 405 1.78 13.33 -15.98
CA TYR A 405 2.74 12.28 -16.35
C TYR A 405 2.59 11.09 -15.42
N ILE A 406 1.83 10.09 -15.86
CA ILE A 406 1.45 8.95 -15.03
C ILE A 406 2.66 8.20 -14.46
N ASP A 407 3.71 8.02 -15.26
CA ASP A 407 4.91 7.27 -14.92
C ASP A 407 5.70 7.94 -13.80
N LEU A 408 5.91 9.26 -13.90
CA LEU A 408 6.57 10.07 -12.89
C LEU A 408 5.73 10.15 -11.61
N PHE A 409 4.41 10.24 -11.73
CA PHE A 409 3.51 10.28 -10.58
C PHE A 409 3.50 8.94 -9.83
N ILE A 410 3.42 7.82 -10.55
CA ILE A 410 3.53 6.46 -9.99
C ILE A 410 4.84 6.32 -9.22
N SER A 411 5.96 6.72 -9.84
CA SER A 411 7.27 6.59 -9.23
C SER A 411 7.40 7.47 -7.98
N LEU A 412 6.94 8.72 -8.03
CA LEU A 412 6.93 9.65 -6.90
C LEU A 412 6.13 9.11 -5.72
N VAL A 413 4.91 8.65 -5.96
CA VAL A 413 4.03 8.11 -4.90
C VAL A 413 4.62 6.84 -4.29
N GLY A 414 5.17 5.95 -5.12
CA GLY A 414 5.85 4.75 -4.67
C GLY A 414 7.09 5.06 -3.82
N ALA A 415 8.00 5.89 -4.33
CA ALA A 415 9.22 6.27 -3.62
C ALA A 415 8.92 6.99 -2.29
N LEU A 416 7.99 7.95 -2.28
CA LEU A 416 7.69 8.74 -1.08
C LEU A 416 6.87 7.96 -0.05
N CYS A 417 5.75 7.37 -0.47
CA CYS A 417 4.77 6.83 0.48
C CYS A 417 5.07 5.38 0.85
N ILE A 418 5.44 4.56 -0.12
CA ILE A 418 5.64 3.12 0.09
C ILE A 418 6.98 2.84 0.75
N SER A 419 8.04 3.59 0.45
CA SER A 419 9.30 3.45 1.20
C SER A 419 9.09 3.67 2.71
N CYS A 420 8.27 4.65 3.09
CA CYS A 420 7.90 4.87 4.49
C CYS A 420 6.98 3.77 5.04
N SER A 421 5.77 3.64 4.48
CA SER A 421 4.72 2.78 5.04
C SER A 421 4.91 1.29 4.78
N GLY A 422 5.47 0.93 3.63
CA GLY A 422 5.67 -0.48 3.25
C GLY A 422 6.96 -1.07 3.82
N ILE A 423 8.02 -0.26 4.00
CA ILE A 423 9.36 -0.76 4.36
C ILE A 423 9.88 -0.19 5.68
N ALA A 424 10.03 1.13 5.79
CA ALA A 424 10.67 1.75 6.96
C ALA A 424 9.86 1.54 8.25
N PHE A 425 8.55 1.78 8.22
CA PHE A 425 7.69 1.69 9.40
C PHE A 425 7.61 0.27 9.95
N PRO A 426 7.35 -0.80 9.16
CA PRO A 426 7.43 -2.17 9.68
C PRO A 426 8.78 -2.49 10.35
N ALA A 427 9.91 -2.04 9.78
CA ALA A 427 11.24 -2.28 10.33
C ALA A 427 11.44 -1.56 11.68
N ILE A 428 10.96 -0.32 11.79
CA ILE A 428 11.01 0.44 13.03
C ILE A 428 10.10 -0.19 14.09
N MET A 429 8.87 -0.57 13.73
CA MET A 429 7.93 -1.18 14.67
C MET A 429 8.45 -2.50 15.23
N ASP A 430 8.96 -3.40 14.38
CA ASP A 430 9.56 -4.66 14.81
C ASP A 430 10.78 -4.44 15.70
N SER A 431 11.63 -3.46 15.36
CA SER A 431 12.76 -3.06 16.21
C SER A 431 12.28 -2.62 17.61
N CYS A 432 11.21 -1.84 17.72
CA CYS A 432 10.67 -1.43 19.00
C CYS A 432 10.12 -2.61 19.82
N VAL A 433 9.31 -3.48 19.20
CA VAL A 433 8.66 -4.61 19.90
C VAL A 433 9.68 -5.66 20.36
N GLN A 434 10.76 -5.84 19.60
CA GLN A 434 11.82 -6.80 19.91
C GLN A 434 12.90 -6.25 20.86
N TRP A 435 12.93 -4.93 21.10
CA TRP A 435 13.94 -4.26 21.95
C TRP A 435 14.11 -4.90 23.33
N GLN A 436 12.99 -5.28 23.97
CA GLN A 436 12.97 -5.91 25.30
C GLN A 436 12.89 -7.44 25.23
N SER A 437 12.72 -8.00 24.02
CA SER A 437 12.36 -9.41 23.83
C SER A 437 13.56 -10.34 23.80
N HIS A 438 14.69 -9.88 23.25
CA HIS A 438 15.90 -10.66 23.02
C HIS A 438 17.12 -10.01 23.68
N ARG A 439 18.09 -10.82 24.11
CA ARG A 439 19.38 -10.35 24.65
C ARG A 439 20.55 -10.96 23.86
N GLY A 440 21.72 -10.31 23.91
CA GLY A 440 22.96 -10.79 23.29
C GLY A 440 23.01 -10.62 21.76
N VAL A 441 23.73 -11.51 21.07
CA VAL A 441 24.02 -11.41 19.63
C VAL A 441 22.76 -11.37 18.76
N LYS A 442 21.70 -12.10 19.14
CA LYS A 442 20.43 -12.13 18.39
C LYS A 442 19.77 -10.76 18.34
N MET A 443 19.83 -9.99 19.42
CA MET A 443 19.29 -8.62 19.49
C MET A 443 20.06 -7.72 18.52
N VAL A 444 21.40 -7.75 18.57
CA VAL A 444 22.25 -6.96 17.67
C VAL A 444 21.97 -7.27 16.20
N LEU A 445 21.86 -8.55 15.83
CA LEU A 445 21.58 -8.95 14.44
C LEU A 445 20.21 -8.46 13.95
N ILE A 446 19.16 -8.57 14.78
CA ILE A 446 17.81 -8.15 14.41
C ILE A 446 17.75 -6.63 14.21
N HIS A 447 18.33 -5.85 15.12
CA HIS A 447 18.36 -4.40 15.00
C HIS A 447 19.25 -3.93 13.86
N ALA A 448 20.43 -4.54 13.66
CA ALA A 448 21.30 -4.20 12.53
C ALA A 448 20.58 -4.42 11.19
N LYS A 449 19.88 -5.55 11.04
CA LYS A 449 19.04 -5.86 9.87
C LYS A 449 17.88 -4.87 9.71
N ASN A 450 17.14 -4.56 10.77
CA ASN A 450 16.03 -3.59 10.70
C ASN A 450 16.51 -2.16 10.37
N VAL A 451 17.66 -1.75 10.92
CA VAL A 451 18.29 -0.47 10.60
C VAL A 451 18.75 -0.43 9.15
N ALA A 452 19.35 -1.51 8.63
CA ALA A 452 19.73 -1.59 7.23
C ALA A 452 18.51 -1.47 6.29
N ILE A 453 17.39 -2.14 6.63
CA ILE A 453 16.13 -2.03 5.87
C ILE A 453 15.58 -0.59 5.93
N ALA A 454 15.57 0.04 7.10
CA ALA A 454 15.09 1.41 7.27
C ALA A 454 15.97 2.43 6.51
N LEU A 455 17.28 2.23 6.51
CA LEU A 455 18.22 3.07 5.74
C LEU A 455 18.04 2.89 4.23
N PHE A 456 17.84 1.64 3.77
CA PHE A 456 17.53 1.36 2.37
C PHE A 456 16.23 2.05 1.93
N ALA A 457 15.20 1.99 2.77
CA ALA A 457 13.94 2.70 2.54
C ALA A 457 14.12 4.23 2.50
N LEU A 458 14.91 4.78 3.43
CA LEU A 458 15.18 6.22 3.45
C LEU A 458 15.97 6.67 2.20
N LEU A 459 16.94 5.87 1.76
CA LEU A 459 17.67 6.11 0.51
C LEU A 459 16.71 6.10 -0.68
N GLY A 460 15.87 5.07 -0.79
CA GLY A 460 14.87 4.96 -1.84
C GLY A 460 13.87 6.13 -1.84
N LEU A 461 13.47 6.58 -0.66
CA LEU A 461 12.63 7.76 -0.50
C LEU A 461 13.33 9.02 -1.01
N VAL A 462 14.54 9.32 -0.53
CA VAL A 462 15.22 10.57 -0.86
C VAL A 462 15.61 10.60 -2.34
N VAL A 463 16.27 9.54 -2.82
CA VAL A 463 16.75 9.46 -4.20
C VAL A 463 15.57 9.34 -5.17
N GLY A 464 14.60 8.44 -4.90
CA GLY A 464 13.44 8.27 -5.78
C GLY A 464 12.55 9.50 -5.86
N THR A 465 12.31 10.19 -4.73
CA THR A 465 11.54 11.45 -4.72
C THR A 465 12.30 12.55 -5.46
N ALA A 466 13.61 12.71 -5.20
CA ALA A 466 14.41 13.73 -5.86
C ALA A 466 14.46 13.54 -7.38
N THR A 467 14.75 12.33 -7.86
CA THR A 467 14.79 12.03 -9.30
C THR A 467 13.43 12.20 -9.96
N SER A 468 12.35 11.78 -9.30
CA SER A 468 10.99 11.98 -9.84
C SER A 468 10.65 13.47 -9.97
N LEU A 469 10.98 14.27 -8.95
CA LEU A 469 10.75 15.72 -8.97
C LEU A 469 11.63 16.43 -10.01
N GLU A 470 12.89 16.05 -10.13
CA GLU A 470 13.81 16.58 -11.15
C GLU A 470 13.25 16.35 -12.55
N LYS A 471 12.84 15.12 -12.88
CA LYS A 471 12.23 14.82 -14.20
C LYS A 471 10.90 15.52 -14.43
N ILE A 472 10.10 15.73 -13.37
CA ILE A 472 8.88 16.53 -13.47
C ILE A 472 9.25 17.98 -13.83
N ILE A 473 10.23 18.57 -13.14
CA ILE A 473 10.71 19.93 -13.40
C ILE A 473 11.28 20.03 -14.81
N GLU A 474 12.08 19.07 -15.27
CA GLU A 474 12.62 19.04 -16.64
C GLU A 474 11.51 19.02 -17.69
N LYS A 475 10.43 18.23 -17.48
CA LYS A 475 9.30 18.19 -18.42
C LYS A 475 8.50 19.49 -18.46
N PHE A 476 8.45 20.25 -17.35
CA PHE A 476 7.79 21.56 -17.28
C PHE A 476 8.73 22.74 -17.58
N GLY A 477 10.03 22.50 -17.62
CA GLY A 477 11.04 23.52 -17.88
C GLY A 477 10.98 24.02 -19.33
N PRO A 478 11.51 25.23 -19.60
CA PRO A 478 11.66 25.68 -20.97
C PRO A 478 12.54 24.68 -21.72
N ILE A 479 12.09 24.27 -22.92
CA ILE A 479 12.88 23.46 -23.85
C ILE A 479 14.12 24.30 -24.18
N GLU A 480 15.22 24.10 -23.46
CA GLU A 480 16.51 24.62 -23.90
C GLU A 480 16.83 23.90 -25.22
N SER A 481 16.96 24.72 -26.26
CA SER A 481 17.31 24.36 -27.62
C SER A 481 18.68 23.68 -27.68
N ASN A 482 18.78 22.42 -27.28
CA ASN A 482 19.96 21.58 -27.48
C ASN A 482 19.97 20.90 -28.87
N SER A 483 19.49 21.62 -29.89
CA SER A 483 19.51 21.19 -31.29
C SER A 483 20.53 21.95 -32.16
N LEU A 484 21.56 22.58 -31.57
CA LEU A 484 22.53 23.39 -32.34
C LEU A 484 24.01 23.02 -32.25
N ASN A 485 24.45 21.98 -31.50
CA ASN A 485 25.89 21.70 -31.36
C ASN A 485 26.37 20.27 -31.70
N SER A 486 25.66 19.48 -32.51
CA SER A 486 26.19 18.20 -33.02
C SER A 486 26.52 18.18 -34.53
N THR A 487 26.42 19.32 -35.22
CA THR A 487 26.98 19.51 -36.58
C THR A 487 28.20 20.41 -36.53
N SER A 488 29.27 19.96 -35.88
CA SER A 488 30.64 20.39 -36.17
C SER A 488 31.64 19.60 -35.31
N THR A 489 32.05 18.43 -35.78
CA THR A 489 33.46 18.10 -36.11
C THR A 489 33.58 16.67 -36.61
#